data_AF-A0A1C6SIQ5-F1
#
_entry.id   AF-A0A1C6SIQ5-F1
#
_cell.length_a   1.000
_cell.length_b   1.000
_cell.length_c   1.000
_cell.angle_alpha   90.00
_cell.angle_beta   90.00
_cell.angle_gamma   90.00
#
_symmetry.space_group_name_H-M   'P 1'
#
loop_
_entity.id
_entity.type
_entity.pdbx_description
1 polymer ?
#
loop_
_entity_poly.entity_id
_entity_poly.type
_entity_poly.pdbx_seq_one_letter_code
_entity_poly.pdbx_strand_id
1 'polypeptide(L)'
;MSRRDIFTDVAAILHPIPQPREAGDEDHEGFLEGRHQATEEQRQAEENLRLAWEEGGQDPLIGALAAARRAKEEAEQRIRELLAYGREFVQPRPYTLGDLAAAAGMSISGVRTAYGHRDADAVATATGGKPREWRAPDPDDGKAST
;
A
#
# COMPACT_ATOMS: atom_id res chain seq x y z
N MET A 1 -3.00 6.47 37.27
CA MET A 1 -2.73 5.85 35.95
C MET A 1 -4.04 5.92 35.19
N SER A 2 -4.15 6.82 34.21
CA SER A 2 -5.37 6.88 33.39
C SER A 2 -5.58 5.55 32.70
N ARG A 3 -6.82 5.06 32.75
CA ARG A 3 -7.24 3.86 32.04
C ARG A 3 -6.89 4.05 30.56
N ARG A 4 -6.07 3.15 30.00
CA ARG A 4 -5.79 3.14 28.56
C ARG A 4 -7.11 3.09 27.81
N ASP A 5 -7.24 3.96 26.83
CA ASP A 5 -8.43 4.07 26.00
C ASP A 5 -8.12 3.46 24.63
N ILE A 6 -8.99 2.55 24.16
CA ILE A 6 -8.84 1.84 22.90
C ILE A 6 -8.78 2.80 21.71
N PHE A 7 -9.53 3.91 21.76
CA PHE A 7 -9.52 4.91 20.68
C PHE A 7 -8.14 5.57 20.56
N THR A 8 -7.56 5.98 21.69
CA THR A 8 -6.21 6.55 21.75
C THR A 8 -5.15 5.52 21.34
N ASP A 9 -5.26 4.27 21.80
CA ASP A 9 -4.29 3.22 21.46
C ASP A 9 -4.34 2.87 19.96
N VAL A 10 -5.53 2.76 19.36
CA VAL A 10 -5.69 2.49 17.91
C VAL A 10 -5.23 3.69 17.08
N ALA A 11 -5.58 4.92 17.46
CA ALA A 11 -5.11 6.12 16.79
C ALA A 11 -3.57 6.22 16.79
N ALA A 12 -2.94 5.86 17.92
CA ALA A 12 -1.48 5.85 18.03
C ALA A 12 -0.80 4.81 17.14
N ILE A 13 -1.46 3.67 16.87
CA ILE A 13 -0.97 2.66 15.93
C ILE A 13 -1.13 3.13 14.49
N LEU A 14 -2.26 3.76 14.15
CA LEU A 14 -2.55 4.24 12.81
C LEU A 14 -1.64 5.41 12.40
N HIS A 15 -1.32 6.29 13.34
CA HIS A 15 -0.52 7.50 13.11
C HIS A 15 0.65 7.56 14.10
N PRO A 16 1.70 6.75 13.93
CA PRO A 16 2.80 6.72 14.89
C PRO A 16 3.58 8.04 14.90
N ILE A 17 3.83 8.59 16.09
CA ILE A 17 4.65 9.80 16.25
C ILE A 17 6.10 9.49 15.83
N PRO A 18 6.69 10.27 14.89
CA PRO A 18 8.08 10.11 14.48
C PRO A 18 9.05 10.18 15.67
N GLN A 19 9.97 9.22 15.76
CA GLN A 19 11.04 9.22 16.76
C GLN A 19 12.32 9.78 16.14
N PRO A 20 13.14 10.54 16.90
CA PRO A 20 14.41 11.02 16.40
C PRO A 20 15.32 9.83 16.11
N ARG A 21 16.04 9.85 14.98
CA ARG A 21 16.91 8.73 14.57
C ARG A 21 18.34 8.97 15.01
N GLU A 22 18.76 10.23 15.03
CA GLU A 22 20.09 10.67 15.41
C GLU A 22 20.02 11.81 16.45
N ALA A 23 21.12 11.99 17.19
CA ALA A 23 21.23 13.10 18.12
C ALA A 23 21.23 14.43 17.35
N GLY A 24 20.32 15.35 17.70
CA GLY A 24 20.12 16.62 17.01
C GLY A 24 18.98 16.64 16.00
N ASP A 25 18.39 15.49 15.65
CA ASP A 25 17.15 15.45 14.84
C ASP A 25 15.99 16.14 15.53
N GLU A 26 15.98 16.12 16.86
CA GLU A 26 14.92 16.67 17.70
C GLU A 26 14.70 18.18 17.53
N ASP A 27 15.75 18.90 17.13
CA ASP A 27 15.70 20.34 16.87
C ASP A 27 15.48 20.66 15.39
N HIS A 28 15.44 19.64 14.51
CA HIS A 28 15.25 19.85 13.08
C HIS A 28 13.80 20.26 12.79
N GLU A 29 13.61 21.36 12.06
CA GLU A 29 12.28 21.91 11.77
C GLU A 29 11.34 20.89 11.12
N GLY A 30 11.82 20.14 10.10
CA GLY A 30 11.02 19.09 9.46
C GLY A 30 10.65 17.93 10.39
N PHE A 31 11.48 17.66 11.41
CA PHE A 31 11.17 16.64 12.42
C PHE A 31 10.09 17.12 13.40
N LEU A 32 10.24 18.35 13.90
CA LEU A 32 9.24 18.99 14.77
C LEU A 32 7.88 19.11 14.07
N GLU A 33 7.89 19.52 12.81
CA GLU A 33 6.69 19.65 11.98
C GLU A 33 6.02 18.27 11.75
N GLY A 34 6.81 17.23 11.41
CA GLY A 34 6.31 15.87 11.27
C GLY A 34 5.71 15.30 12.57
N ARG A 35 6.31 15.61 13.73
CA ARG A 35 5.74 15.23 15.04
C ARG A 35 4.44 15.96 15.34
N HIS A 36 4.39 17.26 15.06
CA HIS A 36 3.18 18.06 15.25
C HIS A 36 2.05 17.52 14.37
N GLN A 37 2.32 17.28 13.08
CA GLN A 37 1.37 16.69 12.16
C GLN A 37 0.87 15.32 12.64
N ALA A 38 1.76 14.40 13.02
CA ALA A 38 1.37 13.08 13.52
C ALA A 38 0.50 13.17 14.79
N THR A 39 0.75 14.16 15.65
CA THR A 39 -0.06 14.40 16.85
C THR A 39 -1.47 14.86 16.49
N GLU A 40 -1.61 15.77 15.53
CA GLU A 40 -2.92 16.21 15.04
C GLU A 40 -3.68 15.07 14.34
N GLU A 41 -2.99 14.26 13.53
CA GLU A 41 -3.57 13.09 12.89
C GLU A 41 -4.06 12.05 13.91
N GLN A 42 -3.32 11.81 15.00
CA GLN A 42 -3.77 10.95 16.09
C GLN A 42 -5.06 11.48 16.74
N ARG A 43 -5.13 12.79 17.05
CA ARG A 43 -6.34 13.37 17.65
C ARG A 43 -7.54 13.24 16.72
N GLN A 44 -7.36 13.57 15.45
CA GLN A 44 -8.43 13.45 14.45
C GLN A 44 -8.87 11.99 14.28
N ALA A 45 -7.94 11.04 14.25
CA ALA A 45 -8.26 9.62 14.18
C ALA A 45 -9.02 9.15 15.42
N GLU A 46 -8.63 9.58 16.62
CA GLU A 46 -9.33 9.26 17.86
C GLU A 46 -10.79 9.75 17.81
N GLU A 47 -11.01 11.01 17.44
CA GLU A 47 -12.36 11.59 17.31
C GLU A 47 -13.21 10.83 16.28
N ASN A 48 -12.64 10.53 15.11
CA ASN A 48 -13.33 9.79 14.05
C ASN A 48 -13.71 8.37 14.50
N LEU A 49 -12.82 7.68 15.22
CA LEU A 49 -13.10 6.34 15.75
C LEU A 49 -14.20 6.37 16.81
N ARG A 50 -14.20 7.39 17.69
CA ARG A 50 -15.28 7.56 18.68
C ARG A 50 -16.62 7.80 18.00
N LEU A 51 -16.67 8.72 17.03
CA LEU A 51 -17.90 9.00 16.27
C LEU A 51 -18.41 7.75 15.54
N ALA A 52 -17.52 6.99 14.88
CA ALA A 52 -17.91 5.76 14.18
C ALA A 52 -18.46 4.68 15.14
N TRP A 53 -17.94 4.61 16.36
CA TRP A 53 -18.47 3.72 17.39
C TRP A 53 -19.83 4.20 17.92
N GLU A 54 -19.95 5.49 18.24
CA GLU A 54 -21.15 6.08 18.83
C GLU A 54 -22.33 6.11 17.86
N GLU A 55 -22.10 6.49 16.60
CA GLU A 55 -23.16 6.63 15.59
C GLU A 55 -23.42 5.35 14.81
N GLY A 56 -22.38 4.56 14.56
CA GLY A 56 -22.43 3.39 13.67
C GLY A 56 -22.26 2.04 14.36
N GLY A 57 -21.93 2.01 15.65
CA GLY A 57 -21.59 0.78 16.37
C GLY A 57 -20.35 0.07 15.82
N GLN A 58 -19.50 0.78 15.07
CA GLN A 58 -18.34 0.18 14.42
C GLN A 58 -17.19 0.05 15.41
N ASP A 59 -16.74 -1.19 15.64
CA ASP A 59 -15.57 -1.46 16.49
C ASP A 59 -14.30 -0.76 15.99
N PRO A 60 -13.60 0.05 16.83
CA PRO A 60 -12.47 0.84 16.38
C PRO A 60 -11.31 -0.04 15.91
N LEU A 61 -11.05 -1.16 16.58
CA LEU A 61 -9.98 -2.07 16.22
C LEU A 61 -10.34 -2.90 14.98
N ILE A 62 -11.56 -3.44 14.93
CA ILE A 62 -12.01 -4.23 13.77
C ILE A 62 -12.11 -3.35 12.52
N GLY A 63 -12.63 -2.13 12.65
CA GLY A 63 -12.67 -1.14 11.58
C GLY A 63 -11.27 -0.77 11.07
N ALA A 64 -10.33 -0.51 11.99
CA ALA A 64 -8.94 -0.23 11.65
C ALA A 64 -8.27 -1.42 10.94
N LEU A 65 -8.48 -2.65 11.40
CA LEU A 65 -7.95 -3.86 10.75
C LEU A 65 -8.54 -4.05 9.35
N ALA A 66 -9.84 -3.83 9.17
CA ALA A 66 -10.48 -3.92 7.86
C ALA A 66 -9.94 -2.85 6.89
N ALA A 67 -9.72 -1.63 7.37
CA ALA A 67 -9.10 -0.56 6.60
C ALA A 67 -7.65 -0.91 6.22
N ALA A 68 -6.83 -1.36 7.17
CA ALA A 68 -5.45 -1.78 6.93
C ALA A 68 -5.36 -2.93 5.92
N ARG A 69 -6.28 -3.91 6.02
CA ARG A 69 -6.37 -5.00 5.05
C ARG A 69 -6.67 -4.50 3.64
N ARG A 70 -7.66 -3.60 3.49
CA ARG A 70 -7.99 -3.00 2.18
C ARG A 70 -6.80 -2.22 1.63
N ALA A 71 -6.13 -1.40 2.45
CA ALA A 71 -4.94 -0.67 2.04
C ALA A 71 -3.82 -1.60 1.57
N LYS A 72 -3.63 -2.74 2.23
CA LYS A 72 -2.70 -3.79 1.79
C LYS A 72 -3.10 -4.37 0.44
N GLU A 73 -4.35 -4.78 0.26
CA GLU A 73 -4.85 -5.37 -0.99
C GLU A 73 -4.73 -4.37 -2.17
N GLU A 74 -5.03 -3.09 -1.93
CA GLU A 74 -4.83 -2.03 -2.92
C GLU A 74 -3.34 -1.80 -3.25
N ALA A 75 -2.46 -1.82 -2.24
CA ALA A 75 -1.01 -1.70 -2.46
C ALA A 75 -0.49 -2.88 -3.30
N GLU A 76 -0.93 -4.10 -3.01
CA GLU A 76 -0.60 -5.29 -3.81
C GLU A 76 -1.11 -5.17 -5.25
N GLN A 77 -2.34 -4.65 -5.45
CA GLN A 77 -2.88 -4.37 -6.79
C GLN A 77 -2.03 -3.34 -7.54
N ARG A 78 -1.67 -2.22 -6.90
CA ARG A 78 -0.80 -1.19 -7.49
C ARG A 78 0.57 -1.76 -7.87
N ILE A 79 1.14 -2.64 -7.05
CA ILE A 79 2.40 -3.32 -7.38
C ILE A 79 2.23 -4.14 -8.67
N ARG A 80 1.16 -4.94 -8.80
CA ARG A 80 0.91 -5.72 -10.02
C ARG A 80 0.78 -4.85 -11.27
N GLU A 81 0.04 -3.74 -11.16
CA GLU A 81 -0.12 -2.77 -12.25
C GLU A 81 1.21 -2.13 -12.66
N LEU A 82 2.06 -1.76 -11.69
CA LEU A 82 3.38 -1.20 -11.96
C LEU A 82 4.32 -2.23 -12.62
N LEU A 83 4.27 -3.49 -12.18
CA LEU A 83 5.01 -4.58 -12.82
C LEU A 83 4.54 -4.79 -14.27
N ALA A 84 3.22 -4.83 -14.49
CA ALA A 84 2.63 -4.93 -15.81
C ALA A 84 3.03 -3.75 -16.71
N TYR A 85 2.98 -2.52 -16.19
CA TYR A 85 3.41 -1.32 -16.92
C TYR A 85 4.89 -1.41 -17.32
N GLY A 86 5.78 -1.68 -16.36
CA GLY A 86 7.22 -1.74 -16.59
C GLY A 86 7.62 -2.83 -17.59
N ARG A 87 6.86 -3.92 -17.65
CA ARG A 87 7.08 -5.03 -18.59
C ARG A 87 6.43 -4.78 -19.93
N GLU A 88 5.16 -4.41 -19.99
CA GLU A 88 4.35 -4.49 -21.20
C GLU A 88 4.20 -3.16 -21.95
N PHE A 89 4.36 -2.03 -21.26
CA PHE A 89 4.04 -0.69 -21.80
C PHE A 89 5.27 0.21 -21.99
N VAL A 90 6.38 -0.07 -21.32
CA VAL A 90 7.63 0.69 -21.48
C VAL A 90 8.36 0.29 -22.77
N GLN A 91 8.64 1.26 -23.64
CA GLN A 91 9.36 1.10 -24.90
C GLN A 91 10.45 2.18 -25.07
N PRO A 92 11.54 1.92 -25.83
CA PRO A 92 11.84 0.71 -26.61
C PRO A 92 12.44 -0.44 -25.79
N ARG A 93 12.87 -0.19 -24.55
CA ARG A 93 13.50 -1.20 -23.68
C ARG A 93 12.71 -1.35 -22.38
N PRO A 94 11.86 -2.38 -22.26
CA PRO A 94 11.15 -2.69 -21.03
C PRO A 94 12.11 -3.01 -19.88
N TYR A 95 11.65 -2.80 -18.64
CA TYR A 95 12.41 -3.19 -17.46
C TYR A 95 12.62 -4.72 -17.41
N THR A 96 13.78 -5.13 -16.90
CA THR A 96 14.09 -6.56 -16.74
C THR A 96 13.32 -7.13 -15.55
N LEU A 97 13.08 -8.44 -15.55
CA LEU A 97 12.48 -9.10 -14.38
C LEU A 97 13.36 -8.97 -13.13
N GLY A 98 14.68 -8.86 -13.30
CA GLY A 98 15.62 -8.69 -12.19
C GLY A 98 15.46 -7.33 -11.50
N ASP A 99 15.41 -6.25 -12.27
CA ASP A 99 15.24 -4.89 -11.74
C ASP A 99 13.90 -4.74 -11.01
N LEU A 100 12.84 -5.27 -11.63
CA LEU A 100 11.51 -5.25 -11.04
C LEU A 100 11.40 -6.10 -9.78
N ALA A 101 12.04 -7.28 -9.76
CA ALA A 101 12.08 -8.14 -8.60
C ALA A 101 12.82 -7.47 -7.43
N ALA A 102 13.97 -6.84 -7.71
CA ALA A 102 14.73 -6.09 -6.71
C ALA A 102 13.92 -4.91 -6.15
N ALA A 103 13.27 -4.13 -7.02
CA ALA A 103 12.46 -2.98 -6.61
C ALA A 103 11.20 -3.37 -5.82
N ALA A 104 10.53 -4.46 -6.20
CA ALA A 104 9.30 -4.93 -5.54
C ALA A 104 9.57 -5.80 -4.29
N GLY A 105 10.83 -6.12 -3.99
CA GLY A 105 11.17 -7.07 -2.92
C GLY A 105 10.68 -8.49 -3.19
N MET A 106 10.58 -8.88 -4.47
CA MET A 106 10.07 -10.17 -4.92
C MET A 106 11.17 -11.04 -5.50
N SER A 107 10.92 -12.35 -5.63
CA SER A 107 11.77 -13.19 -6.47
C SER A 107 11.45 -12.96 -7.95
N ILE A 108 12.42 -13.24 -8.82
CA ILE A 108 12.21 -13.19 -10.29
C ILE A 108 11.03 -14.08 -10.71
N SER A 109 10.93 -15.27 -10.11
CA SER A 109 9.80 -16.20 -10.32
C SER A 109 8.49 -15.57 -9.87
N GLY A 110 8.49 -14.91 -8.71
CA GLY A 110 7.34 -14.21 -8.17
C GLY A 110 6.84 -13.10 -9.08
N VAL A 111 7.73 -12.26 -9.63
CA VAL A 111 7.35 -11.19 -10.57
C VAL A 111 6.69 -11.76 -11.82
N ARG A 112 7.19 -12.88 -12.35
CA ARG A 112 6.64 -13.50 -13.56
C ARG A 112 5.18 -13.91 -13.41
N THR A 113 4.78 -14.32 -12.21
CA THR A 113 3.42 -14.79 -11.92
C THR A 113 2.60 -13.75 -11.16
N ALA A 114 3.17 -12.57 -10.88
CA ALA A 114 2.55 -11.58 -10.00
C ALA A 114 1.37 -10.88 -10.68
N TYR A 115 1.46 -10.60 -11.98
CA TYR A 115 0.44 -9.88 -12.73
C TYR A 115 -0.07 -10.72 -13.89
N GLY A 116 -1.34 -10.53 -14.25
CA GLY A 116 -2.01 -11.23 -15.35
C GLY A 116 -2.63 -10.28 -16.37
N HIS A 117 -3.50 -10.81 -17.23
CA HIS A 117 -4.15 -10.00 -18.27
C HIS A 117 -4.99 -8.86 -17.70
N ARG A 118 -5.68 -9.10 -16.59
CA ARG A 118 -6.52 -8.09 -15.94
C ARG A 118 -5.71 -6.87 -15.49
N ASP A 119 -4.52 -7.08 -14.96
CA ASP A 119 -3.64 -5.98 -14.55
C ASP A 119 -3.13 -5.19 -15.76
N ALA A 120 -2.78 -5.88 -16.85
CA ALA A 120 -2.39 -5.22 -18.10
C ALA A 120 -3.54 -4.41 -18.72
N ASP A 121 -4.78 -4.93 -18.70
CA ASP A 121 -5.96 -4.22 -19.19
C ASP A 121 -6.30 -2.99 -18.31
N ALA A 122 -6.12 -3.10 -17.00
CA ALA A 122 -6.26 -1.98 -16.07
C ALA A 122 -5.23 -0.87 -16.38
N VAL A 123 -3.97 -1.24 -16.63
CA VAL A 123 -2.92 -0.31 -17.03
C VAL A 123 -3.21 0.34 -18.38
N ALA A 124 -3.67 -0.42 -19.38
CA ALA A 124 -4.06 0.12 -20.68
C ALA A 124 -5.18 1.16 -20.53
N THR A 125 -6.17 0.87 -19.69
CA THR A 125 -7.27 1.78 -19.38
C THR A 125 -6.78 3.05 -18.70
N ALA A 126 -5.90 2.93 -17.70
CA ALA A 126 -5.40 4.04 -16.91
C ALA A 126 -4.44 4.96 -17.70
N THR A 127 -3.63 4.38 -18.60
CA THR A 127 -2.57 5.12 -19.31
C THR A 127 -2.95 5.51 -20.74
N GLY A 128 -3.99 4.90 -21.31
CA GLY A 128 -4.32 4.99 -22.73
C GLY A 128 -3.30 4.30 -23.64
N GLY A 129 -2.31 3.60 -23.08
CA GLY A 129 -1.26 2.91 -23.81
C GLY A 129 -1.73 1.59 -24.42
N LYS A 130 -0.99 1.10 -25.43
CA LYS A 130 -1.16 -0.26 -25.96
C LYS A 130 -0.03 -1.14 -25.43
N PRO A 131 -0.34 -2.31 -24.84
CA PRO A 131 0.70 -3.26 -24.46
C PRO A 131 1.44 -3.72 -25.73
N ARG A 132 2.71 -4.11 -25.56
CA ARG A 132 3.48 -4.75 -26.61
C ARG A 132 2.77 -6.02 -27.14
N GLU A 133 3.08 -6.42 -28.38
CA GLU A 133 2.48 -7.61 -29.03
C GLU A 133 2.58 -8.91 -28.21
N TRP A 134 3.61 -9.04 -27.37
CA TRP A 134 3.79 -10.19 -26.49
C TRP A 134 3.13 -9.96 -25.12
N ARG A 135 2.08 -10.73 -24.83
CA ARG A 135 1.43 -10.78 -23.50
C ARG A 135 2.10 -11.82 -22.62
N ALA A 136 2.25 -11.52 -21.33
CA ALA A 136 2.64 -12.52 -20.34
C ALA A 136 1.55 -13.62 -20.26
N PRO A 137 1.92 -14.90 -20.14
CA PRO A 137 0.95 -15.97 -19.89
C PRO A 137 0.24 -15.73 -18.55
N ASP A 138 -1.07 -15.93 -18.51
CA ASP A 138 -1.86 -15.76 -17.31
C ASP A 138 -1.51 -16.87 -16.30
N PRO A 139 -1.32 -16.56 -15.00
CA PRO A 139 -1.18 -17.61 -13.99
C PRO A 139 -2.36 -18.59 -13.94
N ASP A 140 -3.54 -18.21 -14.45
CA ASP A 140 -4.70 -19.09 -14.58
C ASP A 140 -4.73 -19.92 -15.89
N ASP A 141 -3.90 -19.61 -16.88
CA ASP A 141 -3.82 -20.37 -18.15
C ASP A 141 -3.32 -21.82 -17.93
N GLY A 142 -2.58 -22.06 -16.83
CA GLY A 142 -2.07 -23.39 -16.46
C GLY A 142 -3.00 -24.23 -15.58
N LYS A 143 -4.11 -23.68 -15.10
CA LYS A 143 -5.06 -24.40 -14.21
C LYS A 143 -6.20 -25.11 -14.95
N ALA A 144 -6.27 -24.95 -16.26
CA ALA A 144 -7.23 -25.64 -17.12
C ALA A 144 -6.62 -26.90 -17.74
N SER A 145 -6.18 -27.87 -16.92
CA SER A 145 -5.98 -29.27 -17.34
C SER A 145 -5.77 -30.19 -16.14
N THR A 146 -6.81 -31.00 -15.86
CA THR A 146 -6.87 -32.19 -14.98
C THR A 146 -6.93 -31.96 -13.47
#